data_AF-A0A7S0BQM4-F1
#
_entry.id   AF-A0A7S0BQM4-F1
#
_cell.length_a   1.000
_cell.length_b   1.000
_cell.length_c   1.000
_cell.angle_alpha   90.00
_cell.angle_beta   90.00
_cell.angle_gamma   90.00
#
_symmetry.space_group_name_H-M   'P 1'
#
loop_
_entity.id
_entity.type
_entity.pdbx_description
1 polymer ?
#
loop_
_entity_poly.entity_id
_entity_poly.type
_entity_poly.pdbx_seq_one_letter_code
_entity_poly.pdbx_strand_id
1 'polypeptide(L)'
;MAEERMGNNAESVTTADILESAEILIGDFVRDKCNPVTSLCDSEERLRSFDFVNKAIWPEIESGIESNLNVFSPGIADVFHKSFMGATKIFSLLEGLCSTAEKLKALQGHKQTVSFWRRWSLPVYFQLRFQEVTNTFEDALKSTPSLMTSSTGSEGADTVEITSVRILSPDLYRLQATKALVSALRKCWDDDVFLPPLAHKFLKLSLQLLARYRTWTKKGLEESWGTAMLAKDVAVVFSDVEILTERLPAEVASVVRMGSNGKLPSDATTAIDNAFSDAIENLASLKPDLGERISSVISKGCIETLQTMRGILATYRMTNRPAPTQYSRFVPSVLKPLRQFLTDPDVAITESERNKILKQVVELTVTGYYELATDLLLNVRQTADTLRRLNIGAAGNNAEMDKISMQLYLDVRKFGSDINDLGLDSDQSEAYQKLWNCVKPEAVGVGVGEQGAN
;
A
#
# COMPACT_ATOMS: atom_id res chain seq x y z
N MET A 1 -44.44 -14.18 35.80
CA MET A 1 -43.10 -14.53 35.26
C MET A 1 -42.77 -13.67 34.05
N ALA A 2 -42.81 -12.35 34.22
CA ALA A 2 -42.43 -11.39 33.17
C ALA A 2 -42.13 -10.04 33.85
N GLU A 3 -41.17 -10.03 34.76
CA GLU A 3 -40.76 -8.80 35.47
C GLU A 3 -39.36 -9.01 36.07
N GLU A 4 -38.39 -9.41 35.24
CA GLU A 4 -36.98 -9.50 35.67
C GLU A 4 -36.03 -9.50 34.47
N ARG A 5 -36.18 -8.49 33.59
CA ARG A 5 -35.20 -8.18 32.53
C ARG A 5 -35.15 -6.67 32.28
N MET A 6 -34.88 -5.90 33.34
CA MET A 6 -34.22 -4.61 33.18
C MET A 6 -32.78 -4.81 33.61
N GLY A 7 -31.95 -5.25 32.67
CA GLY A 7 -30.51 -5.27 32.85
C GLY A 7 -30.03 -3.84 33.05
N ASN A 8 -29.41 -3.60 34.21
CA ASN A 8 -28.62 -2.42 34.50
C ASN A 8 -27.61 -2.16 33.36
N ASN A 9 -27.93 -1.22 32.48
CA ASN A 9 -26.97 -0.60 31.57
C ASN A 9 -26.62 0.79 32.12
N ALA A 10 -26.27 0.85 33.41
CA ALA A 10 -25.63 2.03 33.98
C ALA A 10 -24.18 2.01 33.47
N GLU A 11 -23.87 2.84 32.49
CA GLU A 11 -22.48 3.14 32.12
C GLU A 11 -21.71 3.44 33.40
N SER A 12 -20.71 2.62 33.71
CA SER A 12 -19.89 2.81 34.91
C SER A 12 -19.18 4.16 34.78
N VAL A 13 -19.58 5.14 35.59
CA VAL A 13 -18.96 6.46 35.64
C VAL A 13 -17.45 6.29 35.82
N THR A 14 -16.68 6.70 34.81
CA THR A 14 -15.23 6.58 34.83
C THR A 14 -14.61 7.77 35.53
N THR A 15 -13.35 7.65 35.95
CA THR A 15 -12.59 8.78 36.51
C THR A 15 -12.44 9.95 35.53
N ALA A 16 -12.49 9.67 34.21
CA ALA A 16 -12.51 10.70 33.18
C ALA A 16 -13.82 11.50 33.20
N ASP A 17 -14.96 10.84 33.34
CA ASP A 17 -16.29 11.50 33.35
C ASP A 17 -16.45 12.39 34.60
N ILE A 18 -15.87 11.96 35.73
CA ILE A 18 -15.80 12.77 36.96
C ILE A 18 -14.93 14.01 36.74
N LEU A 19 -13.78 13.86 36.06
CA LEU A 19 -12.90 14.99 35.77
C LEU A 19 -13.51 15.96 34.75
N GLU A 20 -14.24 15.47 33.75
CA GLU A 20 -14.96 16.31 32.78
C GLU A 20 -16.10 17.09 33.46
N SER A 21 -16.83 16.44 34.36
CA SER A 21 -17.83 17.12 35.20
C SER A 21 -17.18 18.17 36.11
N ALA A 22 -16.02 17.84 36.68
CA ALA A 22 -15.23 18.78 37.48
C ALA A 22 -14.65 19.92 36.65
N GLU A 23 -14.27 19.69 35.39
CA GLU A 23 -13.80 20.72 34.45
C GLU A 23 -14.86 21.80 34.28
N ILE A 24 -16.12 21.42 34.07
CA ILE A 24 -17.24 22.37 33.91
C ILE A 24 -17.41 23.19 35.20
N LEU A 25 -17.48 22.52 36.36
CA LEU A 25 -17.67 23.19 37.65
C LEU A 25 -16.49 24.10 38.02
N ILE A 26 -15.26 23.68 37.74
CA ILE A 26 -14.05 24.50 37.93
C ILE A 26 -14.08 25.68 36.96
N GLY A 27 -14.50 25.48 35.71
CA GLY A 27 -14.66 26.56 34.73
C GLY A 27 -15.66 27.61 35.17
N ASP A 28 -16.81 27.20 35.70
CA ASP A 28 -17.83 28.09 36.25
C ASP A 28 -17.32 28.82 37.49
N PHE A 29 -16.65 28.11 38.41
CA PHE A 29 -16.03 28.74 39.59
C PHE A 29 -14.95 29.77 39.21
N VAL A 30 -14.10 29.42 38.24
CA VAL A 30 -13.06 30.31 37.72
C VAL A 30 -13.69 31.56 37.11
N ARG A 31 -14.76 31.40 36.33
CA ARG A 31 -15.46 32.51 35.68
C ARG A 31 -16.20 33.41 36.67
N ASP A 32 -16.89 32.84 37.63
CA ASP A 32 -17.81 33.58 38.51
C ASP A 32 -17.11 34.14 39.76
N LYS A 33 -16.07 33.46 40.25
CA LYS A 33 -15.40 33.79 41.52
C LYS A 33 -13.96 34.21 41.35
N CYS A 34 -13.19 33.56 40.48
CA CYS A 34 -11.76 33.89 40.33
C CYS A 34 -11.53 35.12 39.45
N ASN A 35 -12.20 35.23 38.30
CA ASN A 35 -12.07 36.36 37.36
C ASN A 35 -12.27 37.74 38.00
N PRO A 36 -13.31 37.97 38.82
CA PRO A 36 -13.47 39.27 39.50
C PRO A 36 -12.30 39.58 40.42
N VAL A 37 -11.80 38.58 41.16
CA VAL A 37 -10.70 38.74 42.11
C VAL A 37 -9.38 39.00 41.39
N THR A 38 -9.08 38.26 40.31
CA THR A 38 -7.87 38.49 39.51
C THR A 38 -7.91 39.85 38.83
N SER A 39 -9.07 40.28 38.31
CA SER A 39 -9.24 41.62 37.73
C SER A 39 -9.01 42.75 38.74
N LEU A 40 -9.46 42.56 39.99
CA LEU A 40 -9.22 43.51 41.08
C LEU A 40 -7.74 43.55 41.48
N CYS A 41 -7.09 42.39 41.60
CA CYS A 41 -5.66 42.30 41.89
C CYS A 41 -4.80 42.95 40.79
N ASP A 42 -5.23 42.89 39.54
CA ASP A 42 -4.53 43.50 38.40
C ASP A 42 -4.82 45.00 38.24
N SER A 43 -5.95 45.48 38.79
CA SER A 43 -6.33 46.89 38.78
C SER A 43 -5.63 47.70 39.87
N GLU A 44 -5.35 47.08 41.03
CA GLU A 44 -4.61 47.73 42.12
C GLU A 44 -3.09 47.57 42.03
N GLU A 45 -2.38 48.69 42.01
CA GLU A 45 -0.91 48.76 41.90
C GLU A 45 -0.17 47.99 43.02
N ARG A 46 -0.76 47.92 44.22
CA ARG A 46 -0.19 47.20 45.38
C ARG A 46 -0.39 45.69 45.27
N LEU A 47 -1.49 45.25 44.66
CA LEU A 47 -1.88 43.84 44.54
C LEU A 47 -1.34 43.19 43.27
N ARG A 48 -0.91 43.98 42.27
CA ARG A 48 -0.28 43.49 41.03
C ARG A 48 0.91 42.56 41.27
N SER A 49 1.66 42.78 42.35
CA SER A 49 2.81 41.95 42.74
C SER A 49 2.41 40.59 43.33
N PHE A 50 1.13 40.41 43.70
CA PHE A 50 0.63 39.17 44.28
C PHE A 50 0.10 38.25 43.19
N ASP A 51 0.78 37.13 42.98
CA ASP A 51 0.35 36.10 42.04
C ASP A 51 -0.69 35.17 42.69
N PHE A 52 -1.93 35.66 42.74
CA PHE A 52 -3.06 34.96 43.37
C PHE A 52 -3.39 33.63 42.67
N VAL A 53 -3.24 33.58 41.33
CA VAL A 53 -3.51 32.36 40.54
C VAL A 53 -2.53 31.26 40.94
N ASN A 54 -1.23 31.57 40.99
CA ASN A 54 -0.22 30.59 41.38
C ASN A 54 -0.27 30.17 42.85
N LYS A 55 -0.51 31.12 43.75
CA LYS A 55 -0.33 30.88 45.19
C LYS A 55 -1.59 30.42 45.91
N ALA A 56 -2.78 30.68 45.37
CA ALA A 56 -4.04 30.37 46.04
C ALA A 56 -4.96 29.46 45.21
N ILE A 57 -5.11 29.73 43.91
CA ILE A 57 -6.07 28.99 43.08
C ILE A 57 -5.51 27.64 42.64
N TRP A 58 -4.33 27.63 42.01
CA TRP A 58 -3.73 26.41 41.48
C TRP A 58 -3.45 25.31 42.54
N PRO A 59 -2.90 25.61 43.72
CA PRO A 59 -2.60 24.59 44.73
C PRO A 59 -3.84 23.86 45.24
N GLU A 60 -4.97 24.57 45.38
CA GLU A 60 -6.23 23.98 45.82
C GLU A 60 -6.87 23.09 44.75
N ILE A 61 -6.80 23.52 43.48
CA ILE A 61 -7.28 22.71 42.35
C ILE A 61 -6.43 21.45 42.17
N GLU A 62 -5.10 21.57 42.22
CA GLU A 62 -4.18 20.44 42.16
C GLU A 62 -4.46 19.44 43.30
N SER A 63 -4.51 19.93 44.55
CA SER A 63 -4.79 19.11 45.73
C SER A 63 -6.15 18.41 45.63
N GLY A 64 -7.17 19.10 45.11
CA GLY A 64 -8.50 18.56 44.88
C GLY A 64 -8.52 17.44 43.83
N ILE A 65 -7.76 17.58 42.75
CA ILE A 65 -7.62 16.54 41.71
C ILE A 65 -6.84 15.34 42.27
N GLU A 66 -5.74 15.58 42.98
CA GLU A 66 -4.89 14.51 43.50
C GLU A 66 -5.54 13.69 44.61
N SER A 67 -6.28 14.34 45.50
CA SER A 67 -6.87 13.69 46.67
C SER A 67 -8.14 12.92 46.33
N ASN A 68 -8.88 13.36 45.31
CA ASN A 68 -10.20 12.83 45.00
C ASN A 68 -10.22 11.94 43.75
N LEU A 69 -9.21 12.01 42.87
CA LEU A 69 -9.25 11.34 41.57
C LEU A 69 -7.98 10.50 41.30
N ASN A 70 -8.18 9.24 40.94
CA ASN A 70 -7.10 8.36 40.47
C ASN A 70 -6.84 8.52 38.94
N VAL A 71 -6.70 9.77 38.49
CA VAL A 71 -6.63 10.15 37.06
C VAL A 71 -5.27 9.85 36.40
N PHE A 72 -4.23 9.62 37.18
CA PHE A 72 -2.86 9.44 36.67
C PHE A 72 -2.56 8.02 36.17
N SER A 73 -3.47 7.06 36.40
CA SER A 73 -3.24 5.66 36.04
C SER A 73 -3.41 5.44 34.54
N PRO A 74 -2.39 4.99 33.81
CA PRO A 74 -2.47 4.75 32.37
C PRO A 74 -3.17 3.43 32.00
N GLY A 75 -3.67 2.65 32.98
CA GLY A 75 -4.13 1.27 32.78
C GLY A 75 -5.24 1.11 31.72
N ILE A 76 -6.02 2.15 31.48
CA ILE A 76 -7.00 2.22 30.38
C ILE A 76 -6.64 3.45 29.56
N ALA A 77 -6.18 3.26 28.33
CA ALA A 77 -5.64 4.33 27.50
C ALA A 77 -6.68 5.42 27.19
N ASP A 78 -7.92 5.05 26.88
CA ASP A 78 -8.99 6.01 26.57
C ASP A 78 -9.33 6.88 27.79
N VAL A 79 -9.44 6.27 28.97
CA VAL A 79 -9.71 7.00 30.22
C VAL A 79 -8.54 7.92 30.57
N PHE A 80 -7.30 7.47 30.38
CA PHE A 80 -6.11 8.29 30.60
C PHE A 80 -6.04 9.49 29.64
N HIS A 81 -6.35 9.29 28.35
CA HIS A 81 -6.37 10.35 27.36
C HIS A 81 -7.42 11.41 27.71
N LYS A 82 -8.68 10.99 27.93
CA LYS A 82 -9.76 11.91 28.33
C LYS A 82 -9.41 12.66 29.61
N SER A 83 -8.86 11.98 30.60
CA SER A 83 -8.43 12.59 31.86
C SER A 83 -7.30 13.61 31.65
N PHE A 84 -6.32 13.29 30.79
CA PHE A 84 -5.21 14.20 30.48
C PHE A 84 -5.70 15.44 29.72
N MET A 85 -6.63 15.26 28.78
CA MET A 85 -7.24 16.37 28.04
C MET A 85 -8.06 17.27 28.97
N GLY A 86 -8.88 16.71 29.86
CA GLY A 86 -9.62 17.48 30.87
C GLY A 86 -8.68 18.28 31.77
N ALA A 87 -7.61 17.65 32.28
CA ALA A 87 -6.58 18.35 33.06
C ALA A 87 -5.89 19.49 32.29
N THR A 88 -5.64 19.28 31.00
CA THR A 88 -5.05 20.30 30.12
C THR A 88 -6.02 21.46 29.90
N LYS A 89 -7.31 21.20 29.70
CA LYS A 89 -8.34 22.25 29.58
C LYS A 89 -8.49 23.06 30.87
N ILE A 90 -8.53 22.40 32.03
CA ILE A 90 -8.52 23.07 33.35
C ILE A 90 -7.30 23.98 33.47
N PHE A 91 -6.12 23.48 33.13
CA PHE A 91 -4.89 24.28 33.16
C PHE A 91 -4.93 25.46 32.16
N SER A 92 -5.51 25.25 30.97
CA SER A 92 -5.70 26.30 29.96
C SER A 92 -6.61 27.43 30.46
N LEU A 93 -7.64 27.11 31.25
CA LEU A 93 -8.50 28.11 31.89
C LEU A 93 -7.71 28.96 32.88
N LEU A 94 -6.81 28.35 33.66
CA LEU A 94 -5.93 29.06 34.58
C LEU A 94 -4.90 29.92 33.87
N GLU A 95 -4.35 29.46 32.74
CA GLU A 95 -3.49 30.28 31.87
C GLU A 95 -4.24 31.51 31.36
N GLY A 96 -5.53 31.38 31.04
CA GLY A 96 -6.40 32.49 30.64
C GLY A 96 -6.64 33.54 31.74
N LEU A 97 -6.45 33.19 33.02
CA LEU A 97 -6.54 34.13 34.14
C LEU A 97 -5.26 34.96 34.31
N CYS A 98 -4.15 34.54 33.72
CA CYS A 98 -2.89 35.26 33.83
C CYS A 98 -2.86 36.44 32.86
N SER A 99 -2.97 37.66 33.40
CA SER A 99 -2.94 38.92 32.64
C SER A 99 -1.57 39.27 32.03
N THR A 100 -0.48 38.70 32.55
CA THR A 100 0.89 39.01 32.12
C THR A 100 1.66 37.74 31.78
N ALA A 101 2.48 37.79 30.71
CA ALA A 101 3.36 36.68 30.29
C ALA A 101 4.35 36.22 31.39
N GLU A 102 4.72 37.11 32.31
CA GLU A 102 5.56 36.78 33.47
C GLU A 102 4.84 35.89 34.48
N LYS A 103 3.56 36.18 34.79
CA LYS A 103 2.72 35.35 35.68
C LYS A 103 2.45 33.98 35.06
N LEU A 104 2.24 33.94 33.75
CA LEU A 104 2.08 32.69 33.00
C LEU A 104 3.35 31.82 33.04
N LYS A 105 4.54 32.41 32.84
CA LYS A 105 5.82 31.69 33.00
C LYS A 105 6.03 31.23 34.44
N ALA A 106 5.63 32.05 35.43
CA ALA A 106 5.68 31.66 36.84
C ALA A 106 4.76 30.46 37.14
N LEU A 107 3.58 30.39 36.50
CA LEU A 107 2.63 29.28 36.63
C LEU A 107 3.13 28.00 36.00
N GLN A 108 3.64 28.08 34.78
CA GLN A 108 4.24 26.93 34.09
C GLN A 108 5.49 26.42 34.81
N GLY A 109 6.29 27.32 35.39
CA GLY A 109 7.49 27.00 36.15
C GLY A 109 7.27 26.66 37.63
N HIS A 110 6.03 26.75 38.13
CA HIS A 110 5.74 26.51 39.53
C HIS A 110 6.02 25.05 39.90
N LYS A 111 6.62 24.81 41.07
CA LYS A 111 7.04 23.46 41.51
C LYS A 111 5.89 22.45 41.47
N GLN A 112 4.70 22.89 41.87
CA GLN A 112 3.47 22.08 41.84
C GLN A 112 3.04 21.74 40.41
N THR A 113 3.03 22.71 39.50
CA THR A 113 2.73 22.46 38.09
C THR A 113 3.66 21.43 37.48
N VAL A 114 4.96 21.53 37.76
CA VAL A 114 5.95 20.57 37.26
C VAL A 114 5.75 19.19 37.88
N SER A 115 5.45 19.08 39.19
CA SER A 115 5.15 17.79 39.82
C SER A 115 3.87 17.16 39.28
N PHE A 116 2.82 17.95 39.10
CA PHE A 116 1.54 17.52 38.53
C PHE A 116 1.74 16.89 37.16
N TRP A 117 2.39 17.60 36.22
CA TRP A 117 2.63 17.07 34.87
C TRP A 117 3.57 15.86 34.85
N ARG A 118 4.53 15.79 35.78
CA ARG A 118 5.45 14.64 35.89
C ARG A 118 4.76 13.34 36.33
N ARG A 119 3.62 13.43 37.03
CA ARG A 119 2.83 12.25 37.45
C ARG A 119 2.12 11.57 36.28
N TRP A 120 1.86 12.30 35.20
CA TRP A 120 1.28 11.72 33.99
C TRP A 120 2.32 10.88 33.26
N SER A 121 2.15 9.56 33.31
CA SER A 121 3.06 8.63 32.65
C SER A 121 2.79 8.54 31.14
N LEU A 122 3.08 9.63 30.43
CA LEU A 122 2.98 9.71 28.97
C LEU A 122 3.76 8.59 28.24
N PRO A 123 4.93 8.12 28.72
CA PRO A 123 5.61 6.98 28.11
C PRO A 123 4.80 5.68 28.16
N VAL A 124 4.11 5.40 29.27
CA VAL A 124 3.29 4.18 29.40
C VAL A 124 2.02 4.29 28.56
N TYR A 125 1.38 5.45 28.54
CA TYR A 125 0.26 5.71 27.62
C TYR A 125 0.65 5.46 26.15
N PHE A 126 1.77 6.06 25.72
CA PHE A 126 2.26 5.83 24.35
C PHE A 126 2.54 4.36 24.09
N GLN A 127 3.11 3.63 25.05
CA GLN A 127 3.40 2.21 24.89
C GLN A 127 2.12 1.38 24.65
N LEU A 128 1.03 1.67 25.38
CA LEU A 128 -0.25 1.00 25.18
C LEU A 128 -0.83 1.29 23.80
N ARG A 129 -0.86 2.57 23.39
CA ARG A 129 -1.32 2.97 22.05
C ARG A 129 -0.45 2.41 20.93
N PHE A 130 0.86 2.37 21.14
CA PHE A 130 1.81 1.77 20.21
C PHE A 130 1.48 0.30 19.99
N GLN A 131 1.29 -0.48 21.06
CA GLN A 131 0.95 -1.90 20.97
C GLN A 131 -0.42 -2.11 20.31
N GLU A 132 -1.42 -1.30 20.66
CA GLU A 132 -2.76 -1.36 20.08
C GLU A 132 -2.72 -1.16 18.55
N VAL A 133 -2.03 -0.11 18.08
CA VAL A 133 -1.89 0.21 16.66
C VAL A 133 -1.05 -0.85 15.94
N THR A 134 0.10 -1.21 16.48
CA THR A 134 1.04 -2.13 15.82
C THR A 134 0.53 -3.57 15.80
N ASN A 135 -0.12 -4.06 16.85
CA ASN A 135 -0.68 -5.42 16.87
C ASN A 135 -1.78 -5.56 15.82
N THR A 136 -2.72 -4.60 15.76
CA THR A 136 -3.80 -4.58 14.76
C THR A 136 -3.22 -4.59 13.34
N PHE A 137 -2.17 -3.80 13.10
CA PHE A 137 -1.51 -3.73 11.81
C PHE A 137 -0.76 -5.04 11.47
N GLU A 138 0.04 -5.58 12.39
CA GLU A 138 0.80 -6.81 12.17
C GLU A 138 -0.11 -8.03 11.95
N ASP A 139 -1.26 -8.10 12.62
CA ASP A 139 -2.22 -9.19 12.42
C ASP A 139 -2.88 -9.10 11.03
N ALA A 140 -3.12 -7.90 10.52
CA ALA A 140 -3.54 -7.69 9.14
C ALA A 140 -2.45 -8.05 8.12
N LEU A 141 -1.16 -7.84 8.44
CA LEU A 141 -0.03 -8.25 7.57
C LEU A 141 0.18 -9.77 7.52
N LYS A 142 -0.13 -10.49 8.62
CA LYS A 142 -0.04 -11.96 8.69
C LYS A 142 -1.19 -12.63 7.98
N SER A 143 -2.36 -12.01 8.01
CA SER A 143 -3.49 -12.46 7.21
C SER A 143 -3.05 -12.44 5.75
N THR A 144 -3.00 -13.62 5.12
CA THR A 144 -2.66 -13.77 3.70
C THR A 144 -3.41 -12.70 2.90
N PRO A 145 -2.86 -12.16 1.79
CA PRO A 145 -3.62 -11.31 0.85
C PRO A 145 -4.78 -12.11 0.23
N SER A 146 -5.77 -12.47 1.05
CA SER A 146 -7.07 -12.96 0.64
C SER A 146 -7.77 -11.74 0.09
N LEU A 147 -7.62 -11.58 -1.22
CA LEU A 147 -8.51 -10.73 -1.97
C LEU A 147 -9.92 -11.28 -1.78
N MET A 148 -10.83 -10.36 -1.48
CA MET A 148 -12.26 -10.57 -1.27
C MET A 148 -12.66 -10.98 0.16
N THR A 149 -13.17 -10.00 0.90
CA THR A 149 -14.61 -10.05 1.13
C THR A 149 -15.24 -9.15 0.08
N SER A 150 -15.85 -9.75 -0.95
CA SER A 150 -17.05 -9.12 -1.48
C SER A 150 -17.98 -9.01 -0.27
N SER A 151 -18.29 -7.81 0.17
CA SER A 151 -19.47 -7.58 0.98
C SER A 151 -20.65 -8.15 0.19
N THR A 152 -21.04 -9.37 0.54
CA THR A 152 -22.43 -9.77 0.42
C THR A 152 -23.22 -8.72 1.18
N GLY A 153 -24.23 -8.16 0.51
CA GLY A 153 -24.92 -6.96 0.96
C GLY A 153 -25.34 -7.05 2.43
N SER A 154 -24.95 -6.05 3.21
CA SER A 154 -25.83 -5.55 4.25
C SER A 154 -26.65 -4.43 3.61
N GLU A 155 -27.91 -4.75 3.34
CA GLU A 155 -28.97 -3.78 3.16
C GLU A 155 -28.89 -2.73 4.28
N GLY A 156 -28.76 -1.48 3.86
CA GLY A 156 -28.45 -0.35 4.73
C GLY A 156 -27.84 0.77 3.91
N ALA A 157 -28.45 1.05 2.75
CA ALA A 157 -28.27 2.29 2.03
C ALA A 157 -28.92 3.41 2.86
N ASP A 158 -28.32 3.74 3.99
CA ASP A 158 -28.45 5.08 4.53
C ASP A 158 -27.52 5.96 3.69
N THR A 159 -28.14 6.92 3.03
CA THR A 159 -27.51 8.04 2.36
C THR A 159 -26.45 8.67 3.26
N VAL A 160 -25.20 8.20 3.18
CA VAL A 160 -24.07 8.88 3.79
C VAL A 160 -23.85 10.13 2.95
N GLU A 161 -24.32 11.24 3.49
CA GLU A 161 -24.07 12.57 2.96
C GLU A 161 -22.58 12.71 2.57
N ILE A 162 -22.37 13.05 1.31
CA ILE A 162 -21.07 13.49 0.79
C ILE A 162 -20.84 14.90 1.35
N THR A 163 -20.48 14.99 2.63
CA THR A 163 -20.22 16.28 3.30
C THR A 163 -18.91 16.30 4.09
N SER A 164 -18.09 15.25 4.04
CA SER A 164 -16.70 15.33 4.52
C SER A 164 -15.75 14.51 3.66
N VAL A 165 -14.75 15.17 3.08
CA VAL A 165 -13.56 14.50 2.53
C VAL A 165 -12.87 13.82 3.70
N ARG A 166 -13.12 12.51 3.90
CA ARG A 166 -12.47 11.75 4.97
C ARG A 166 -11.00 11.55 4.61
N ILE A 167 -10.13 12.30 5.28
CA ILE A 167 -8.67 12.14 5.21
C ILE A 167 -8.32 10.72 5.72
N LEU A 168 -7.41 10.03 5.05
CA LEU A 168 -7.00 8.65 5.37
C LEU A 168 -8.19 7.68 5.40
N SER A 169 -8.95 7.61 4.30
CA SER A 169 -10.09 6.68 4.15
C SER A 169 -9.63 5.27 3.73
N PRO A 170 -9.87 4.23 4.54
CA PRO A 170 -9.49 2.85 4.19
C PRO A 170 -10.30 2.24 3.05
N ASP A 171 -11.50 2.76 2.76
CA ASP A 171 -12.46 2.14 1.83
C ASP A 171 -12.01 2.20 0.36
N LEU A 172 -11.03 3.05 0.08
CA LEU A 172 -10.44 3.24 -1.26
C LEU A 172 -9.50 2.11 -1.66
N TYR A 173 -9.00 1.36 -0.68
CA TYR A 173 -8.00 0.33 -0.88
C TYR A 173 -8.63 -1.04 -0.95
N ARG A 174 -8.02 -1.97 -1.69
CA ARG A 174 -8.58 -3.32 -1.86
C ARG A 174 -7.93 -4.32 -0.93
N LEU A 175 -6.65 -4.14 -0.63
CA LEU A 175 -5.88 -5.04 0.20
C LEU A 175 -6.11 -4.73 1.69
N GLN A 176 -6.40 -5.76 2.49
CA GLN A 176 -6.55 -5.61 3.93
C GLN A 176 -5.29 -5.04 4.61
N ALA A 177 -4.10 -5.42 4.15
CA ALA A 177 -2.84 -4.86 4.63
C ALA A 177 -2.77 -3.32 4.43
N THR A 178 -3.22 -2.83 3.27
CA THR A 178 -3.27 -1.38 2.98
C THR A 178 -4.32 -0.68 3.83
N LYS A 179 -5.53 -1.27 3.95
CA LYS A 179 -6.59 -0.74 4.82
C LYS A 179 -6.12 -0.59 6.26
N ALA A 180 -5.40 -1.59 6.77
CA ALA A 180 -4.85 -1.59 8.11
C ALA A 180 -3.75 -0.52 8.27
N LEU A 181 -2.88 -0.32 7.27
CA LEU A 181 -1.88 0.76 7.27
C LEU A 181 -2.57 2.13 7.40
N VAL A 182 -3.56 2.41 6.55
CA VAL A 182 -4.24 3.70 6.53
C VAL A 182 -5.04 3.93 7.80
N SER A 183 -5.71 2.88 8.31
CA SER A 183 -6.41 2.93 9.60
C SER A 183 -5.44 3.18 10.77
N ALA A 184 -4.28 2.54 10.76
CA ALA A 184 -3.23 2.75 11.76
C ALA A 184 -2.67 4.17 11.71
N LEU A 185 -2.41 4.70 10.51
CA LEU A 185 -2.00 6.10 10.33
C LEU A 185 -3.07 7.06 10.82
N ARG A 186 -4.33 6.84 10.48
CA ARG A 186 -5.45 7.67 10.97
C ARG A 186 -5.52 7.65 12.50
N LYS A 187 -5.43 6.48 13.11
CA LYS A 187 -5.50 6.30 14.57
C LYS A 187 -4.36 7.00 15.31
N CYS A 188 -3.16 7.10 14.73
CA CYS A 188 -2.05 7.84 15.34
C CYS A 188 -2.32 9.34 15.55
N TRP A 189 -3.27 9.90 14.80
CA TRP A 189 -3.57 11.33 14.78
C TRP A 189 -5.06 11.61 15.00
N ASP A 190 -5.78 10.62 15.52
CA ASP A 190 -7.17 10.79 15.95
C ASP A 190 -7.22 11.67 17.20
N ASP A 191 -8.23 12.54 17.32
CA ASP A 191 -8.37 13.46 18.45
C ASP A 191 -8.47 12.71 19.79
N ASP A 192 -9.02 11.49 19.79
CA ASP A 192 -9.19 10.63 20.97
C ASP A 192 -7.92 9.83 21.35
N VAL A 193 -6.87 9.90 20.53
CA VAL A 193 -5.62 9.14 20.73
C VAL A 193 -4.41 10.06 20.81
N PHE A 194 -4.39 11.10 19.98
CA PHE A 194 -3.26 11.99 19.84
C PHE A 194 -3.11 12.87 21.09
N LEU A 195 -1.87 12.97 21.56
CA LEU A 195 -1.48 13.91 22.61
C LEU A 195 -0.34 14.79 22.07
N PRO A 196 -0.48 16.13 22.06
CA PRO A 196 0.54 17.03 21.51
C PRO A 196 1.96 16.81 22.08
N PRO A 197 2.16 16.56 23.39
CA PRO A 197 3.51 16.27 23.93
C PRO A 197 4.17 15.01 23.33
N LEU A 198 3.39 14.10 22.76
CA LEU A 198 3.83 12.85 22.15
C LEU A 198 3.92 12.91 20.63
N ALA A 199 3.75 14.08 20.01
CA ALA A 199 3.75 14.26 18.56
C ALA A 199 4.97 13.63 17.87
N HIS A 200 6.17 13.84 18.42
CA HIS A 200 7.40 13.25 17.91
C HIS A 200 7.38 11.70 17.89
N LYS A 201 6.71 11.07 18.86
CA LYS A 201 6.59 9.60 18.93
C LYS A 201 5.55 9.08 17.93
N PHE A 202 4.42 9.76 17.77
CA PHE A 202 3.39 9.41 16.77
C PHE A 202 3.89 9.62 15.34
N LEU A 203 4.68 10.68 15.10
CA LEU A 203 5.40 10.89 13.85
C LEU A 203 6.34 9.72 13.54
N LYS A 204 7.18 9.35 14.52
CA LYS A 204 8.08 8.19 14.39
C LYS A 204 7.31 6.91 14.10
N LEU A 205 6.21 6.65 14.82
CA LEU A 205 5.35 5.49 14.59
C LEU A 205 4.77 5.48 13.16
N SER A 206 4.29 6.62 12.67
CA SER A 206 3.74 6.76 11.32
C SER A 206 4.77 6.37 10.25
N LEU A 207 6.01 6.86 10.37
CA LEU A 207 7.11 6.50 9.48
C LEU A 207 7.49 5.01 9.61
N GLN A 208 7.46 4.46 10.83
CA GLN A 208 7.71 3.04 11.06
C GLN A 208 6.65 2.14 10.42
N LEU A 209 5.37 2.54 10.44
CA LEU A 209 4.28 1.82 9.77
C LEU A 209 4.50 1.79 8.25
N LEU A 210 4.89 2.91 7.64
CA LEU A 210 5.21 2.97 6.21
C LEU A 210 6.43 2.10 5.85
N ALA A 211 7.51 2.21 6.62
CA ALA A 211 8.71 1.40 6.43
C ALA A 211 8.41 -0.11 6.59
N ARG A 212 7.52 -0.46 7.53
CA ARG A 212 7.09 -1.83 7.76
C ARG A 212 6.26 -2.36 6.59
N TYR A 213 5.30 -1.58 6.09
CA TYR A 213 4.51 -1.95 4.91
C TYR A 213 5.37 -2.15 3.67
N ARG A 214 6.34 -1.25 3.44
CA ARG A 214 7.34 -1.39 2.37
C ARG A 214 8.13 -2.69 2.50
N THR A 215 8.62 -2.99 3.70
CA THR A 215 9.39 -4.22 3.97
C THR A 215 8.56 -5.48 3.74
N TRP A 216 7.29 -5.46 4.16
CA TRP A 216 6.34 -6.54 3.90
C TRP A 216 6.10 -6.73 2.40
N THR A 217 5.91 -5.65 1.65
CA THR A 217 5.70 -5.70 0.18
C THR A 217 6.93 -6.25 -0.54
N LYS A 218 8.13 -5.80 -0.17
CA LYS A 218 9.39 -6.29 -0.75
C LYS A 218 9.61 -7.78 -0.46
N LYS A 219 9.40 -8.21 0.79
CA LYS A 219 9.49 -9.63 1.15
C LYS A 219 8.45 -10.45 0.40
N GLY A 220 7.25 -9.90 0.23
CA GLY A 220 6.18 -10.50 -0.57
C GLY A 220 6.57 -10.68 -2.04
N LEU A 221 7.25 -9.69 -2.64
CA LEU A 221 7.83 -9.82 -3.98
C LEU A 221 8.85 -10.96 -4.06
N GLU A 222 9.67 -11.20 -3.04
CA GLU A 222 10.66 -12.29 -3.06
C GLU A 222 10.01 -13.67 -2.84
N GLU A 223 9.06 -13.76 -1.89
CA GLU A 223 8.49 -15.02 -1.39
C GLU A 223 7.06 -15.32 -1.88
N SER A 224 6.50 -14.49 -2.77
CA SER A 224 5.12 -14.58 -3.28
C SER A 224 4.05 -14.52 -2.17
N TRP A 225 4.31 -13.79 -1.07
CA TRP A 225 3.41 -13.73 0.09
C TRP A 225 2.95 -15.12 0.59
N GLY A 226 3.82 -16.14 0.49
CA GLY A 226 3.56 -17.50 0.99
C GLY A 226 2.60 -18.35 0.15
N THR A 227 2.14 -17.88 -1.01
CA THR A 227 1.25 -18.64 -1.92
C THR A 227 1.59 -18.38 -3.39
N ALA A 228 1.13 -19.26 -4.30
CA ALA A 228 1.26 -19.00 -5.74
C ALA A 228 0.29 -17.88 -6.16
N MET A 229 0.70 -16.62 -5.98
CA MET A 229 -0.12 -15.47 -6.37
C MET A 229 -0.26 -15.36 -7.89
N LEU A 230 -1.48 -15.04 -8.32
CA LEU A 230 -1.79 -14.73 -9.70
C LEU A 230 -1.35 -13.30 -10.02
N ALA A 231 -1.17 -13.00 -11.32
CA ALA A 231 -0.81 -11.65 -11.78
C ALA A 231 -1.82 -10.57 -11.31
N LYS A 232 -3.11 -10.94 -11.24
CA LYS A 232 -4.17 -10.06 -10.72
C LYS A 232 -3.96 -9.68 -9.25
N ASP A 233 -3.38 -10.58 -8.46
CA ASP A 233 -3.23 -10.34 -7.03
C ASP A 233 -2.09 -9.34 -6.78
N VAL A 234 -1.00 -9.46 -7.56
CA VAL A 234 0.10 -8.50 -7.57
C VAL A 234 -0.36 -7.14 -8.13
N ALA A 235 -1.26 -7.15 -9.12
CA ALA A 235 -1.87 -5.93 -9.65
C ALA A 235 -2.66 -5.14 -8.61
N VAL A 236 -3.33 -5.83 -7.67
CA VAL A 236 -4.01 -5.14 -6.56
C VAL A 236 -3.00 -4.45 -5.64
N VAL A 237 -1.89 -5.10 -5.32
CA VAL A 237 -0.80 -4.48 -4.53
C VAL A 237 -0.24 -3.26 -5.25
N PHE A 238 -0.03 -3.35 -6.57
CA PHE A 238 0.40 -2.22 -7.38
C PHE A 238 -0.58 -1.04 -7.30
N SER A 239 -1.88 -1.30 -7.49
CA SER A 239 -2.93 -0.29 -7.46
C SER A 239 -3.00 0.43 -6.11
N ASP A 240 -2.99 -0.33 -5.02
CA ASP A 240 -3.00 0.23 -3.67
C ASP A 240 -1.74 1.08 -3.39
N VAL A 241 -0.56 0.64 -3.83
CA VAL A 241 0.69 1.40 -3.72
C VAL A 241 0.62 2.69 -4.56
N GLU A 242 0.04 2.63 -5.76
CA GLU A 242 -0.17 3.81 -6.61
C GLU A 242 -1.04 4.85 -5.91
N ILE A 243 -2.21 4.45 -5.41
CA ILE A 243 -3.13 5.33 -4.68
C ILE A 243 -2.47 5.89 -3.41
N LEU A 244 -1.73 5.08 -2.66
CA LEU A 244 -0.98 5.54 -1.49
C LEU A 244 0.02 6.64 -1.87
N THR A 245 0.81 6.44 -2.91
CA THR A 245 1.85 7.41 -3.29
C THR A 245 1.29 8.74 -3.77
N GLU A 246 0.09 8.76 -4.34
CA GLU A 246 -0.56 9.98 -4.83
C GLU A 246 -1.25 10.75 -3.70
N ARG A 247 -1.93 10.06 -2.79
CA ARG A 247 -2.79 10.70 -1.78
C ARG A 247 -2.08 10.98 -0.47
N LEU A 248 -1.22 10.07 -0.02
CA LEU A 248 -0.65 10.11 1.31
C LEU A 248 0.16 11.38 1.62
N PRO A 249 0.91 12.00 0.68
CA PRO A 249 1.65 13.24 0.98
C PRO A 249 0.72 14.37 1.45
N ALA A 250 -0.38 14.59 0.72
CA ALA A 250 -1.32 15.66 1.02
C ALA A 250 -2.13 15.37 2.29
N GLU A 251 -2.55 14.12 2.46
CA GLU A 251 -3.36 13.69 3.60
C GLU A 251 -2.59 13.77 4.92
N VAL A 252 -1.36 13.28 4.96
CA VAL A 252 -0.52 13.33 6.16
C VAL A 252 -0.17 14.77 6.53
N ALA A 253 0.18 15.60 5.54
CA ALA A 253 0.47 17.01 5.79
C ALA A 253 -0.76 17.74 6.37
N SER A 254 -1.97 17.40 5.92
CA SER A 254 -3.21 17.92 6.51
C SER A 254 -3.39 17.48 7.96
N VAL A 255 -3.18 16.19 8.25
CA VAL A 255 -3.35 15.62 9.58
C VAL A 255 -2.35 16.20 10.59
N VAL A 256 -1.08 16.35 10.21
CA VAL A 256 -0.06 16.96 11.07
C VAL A 256 -0.39 18.43 11.36
N ARG A 257 -0.88 19.17 10.37
CA ARG A 257 -1.30 20.58 10.54
C ARG A 257 -2.51 20.71 11.45
N MET A 258 -3.48 19.80 11.35
CA MET A 258 -4.63 19.77 12.24
C MET A 258 -4.22 19.41 13.68
N GLY A 259 -3.49 18.31 13.88
CA GLY A 259 -3.09 17.86 15.21
C GLY A 259 -2.15 18.83 15.95
N SER A 260 -1.49 19.73 15.22
CA SER A 260 -0.61 20.73 15.81
C SER A 260 -1.29 22.06 16.16
N ASN A 261 -2.59 22.23 15.86
CA ASN A 261 -3.33 23.48 16.00
C ASN A 261 -2.58 24.70 15.39
N GLY A 262 -1.78 24.47 14.34
CA GLY A 262 -0.98 25.52 13.69
C GLY A 262 0.15 26.11 14.54
N LYS A 263 0.53 25.48 15.66
CA LYS A 263 1.55 26.00 16.59
C LYS A 263 2.97 25.53 16.28
N LEU A 264 3.19 24.71 15.26
CA LEU A 264 4.54 24.26 14.90
C LEU A 264 5.34 25.37 14.19
N PRO A 265 6.63 25.54 14.52
CA PRO A 265 7.54 26.37 13.72
C PRO A 265 7.61 25.89 12.27
N SER A 266 7.76 26.83 11.33
CA SER A 266 7.83 26.55 9.89
C SER A 266 8.92 25.52 9.53
N ASP A 267 10.07 25.57 10.21
CA ASP A 267 11.18 24.64 9.96
C ASP A 267 10.80 23.20 10.33
N ALA A 268 10.03 23.03 11.41
CA ALA A 268 9.58 21.73 11.86
C ALA A 268 8.52 21.14 10.93
N THR A 269 7.61 21.96 10.39
CA THR A 269 6.64 21.50 9.37
C THR A 269 7.34 21.04 8.10
N THR A 270 8.32 21.80 7.62
CA THR A 270 9.11 21.42 6.43
C THR A 270 9.88 20.13 6.65
N ALA A 271 10.48 19.94 7.82
CA ALA A 271 11.19 18.69 8.14
C ALA A 271 10.27 17.47 8.16
N ILE A 272 9.03 17.64 8.64
CA ILE A 272 8.02 16.57 8.64
C ILE A 272 7.57 16.25 7.21
N ASP A 273 7.28 17.27 6.41
CA ASP A 273 6.86 17.11 5.02
C ASP A 273 7.96 16.37 4.22
N ASN A 274 9.23 16.75 4.41
CA ASN A 274 10.38 16.06 3.80
C ASN A 274 10.47 14.59 4.25
N ALA A 275 10.33 14.30 5.54
CA ALA A 275 10.43 12.94 6.05
C ALA A 275 9.33 12.01 5.49
N PHE A 276 8.11 12.53 5.31
CA PHE A 276 7.04 11.78 4.66
C PHE A 276 7.24 11.68 3.15
N SER A 277 7.74 12.73 2.48
CA SER A 277 8.10 12.67 1.07
C SER A 277 9.12 11.56 0.83
N ASP A 278 10.21 11.51 1.61
CA ASP A 278 11.23 10.46 1.53
C ASP A 278 10.63 9.06 1.75
N ALA A 279 9.74 8.90 2.75
CA ALA A 279 9.08 7.62 3.02
C ALA A 279 8.18 7.17 1.86
N ILE A 280 7.51 8.12 1.20
CA ILE A 280 6.59 7.87 0.08
C ILE A 280 7.36 7.60 -1.21
N GLU A 281 8.45 8.31 -1.48
CA GLU A 281 9.36 8.01 -2.58
C GLU A 281 9.95 6.59 -2.45
N ASN A 282 10.33 6.22 -1.22
CA ASN A 282 10.77 4.85 -0.93
C ASN A 282 9.66 3.81 -1.19
N LEU A 283 8.39 4.15 -1.00
CA LEU A 283 7.27 3.27 -1.33
C LEU A 283 7.02 3.23 -2.85
N ALA A 284 7.10 4.38 -3.52
CA ALA A 284 6.98 4.50 -4.98
C ALA A 284 8.06 3.70 -5.72
N SER A 285 9.24 3.54 -5.14
CA SER A 285 10.31 2.70 -5.69
C SER A 285 9.92 1.22 -5.88
N LEU A 286 8.86 0.74 -5.23
CA LEU A 286 8.34 -0.62 -5.40
C LEU A 286 7.48 -0.82 -6.66
N LYS A 287 6.95 0.27 -7.24
CA LYS A 287 6.10 0.20 -8.45
C LYS A 287 6.79 -0.53 -9.61
N PRO A 288 8.03 -0.22 -10.01
CA PRO A 288 8.70 -0.95 -11.10
C PRO A 288 8.87 -2.43 -10.79
N ASP A 289 9.26 -2.80 -9.57
CA ASP A 289 9.44 -4.21 -9.16
C ASP A 289 8.11 -4.99 -9.21
N LEU A 290 7.02 -4.35 -8.78
CA LEU A 290 5.66 -4.90 -8.87
C LEU A 290 5.22 -5.08 -10.33
N GLY A 291 5.48 -4.09 -11.18
CA GLY A 291 5.21 -4.16 -12.62
C GLY A 291 5.98 -5.28 -13.31
N GLU A 292 7.29 -5.40 -13.04
CA GLU A 292 8.13 -6.48 -13.55
C GLU A 292 7.63 -7.84 -13.07
N ARG A 293 7.22 -7.95 -11.80
CA ARG A 293 6.68 -9.20 -11.27
C ARG A 293 5.37 -9.60 -11.94
N ILE A 294 4.46 -8.66 -12.18
CA ILE A 294 3.22 -8.91 -12.95
C ILE A 294 3.59 -9.43 -14.34
N SER A 295 4.48 -8.73 -15.04
CA SER A 295 4.94 -9.11 -16.37
C SER A 295 5.58 -10.50 -16.41
N SER A 296 6.39 -10.84 -15.40
CA SER A 296 7.05 -12.13 -15.26
C SER A 296 6.06 -13.28 -15.02
N VAL A 297 5.04 -13.09 -14.17
CA VAL A 297 4.02 -14.10 -13.91
C VAL A 297 3.19 -14.39 -15.16
N ILE A 298 2.80 -13.35 -15.91
CA ILE A 298 2.01 -13.50 -17.14
C ILE A 298 2.86 -14.16 -18.23
N SER A 299 4.10 -13.69 -18.44
CA SER A 299 4.98 -14.22 -19.48
C SER A 299 5.33 -15.68 -19.24
N LYS A 300 5.52 -16.10 -17.98
CA LYS A 300 5.70 -17.51 -17.61
C LYS A 300 4.53 -18.38 -18.07
N GLY A 301 3.29 -17.93 -17.86
CA GLY A 301 2.10 -18.63 -18.35
C GLY A 301 2.03 -18.71 -19.89
N CYS A 302 2.44 -17.65 -20.58
CA CYS A 302 2.55 -17.65 -22.04
C CYS A 302 3.63 -18.66 -22.53
N ILE A 303 4.79 -18.69 -21.88
CA ILE A 303 5.91 -19.59 -22.21
C ILE A 303 5.56 -21.05 -21.90
N GLU A 304 4.85 -21.33 -20.81
CA GLU A 304 4.33 -22.67 -20.51
C GLU A 304 3.41 -23.18 -21.63
N THR A 305 2.57 -22.30 -22.18
CA THR A 305 1.74 -22.64 -23.35
C THR A 305 2.60 -22.93 -24.58
N LEU A 306 3.67 -22.16 -24.81
CA LEU A 306 4.64 -22.37 -25.89
C LEU A 306 5.35 -23.71 -25.81
N GLN A 307 5.57 -24.29 -24.62
CA GLN A 307 6.23 -25.61 -24.49
C GLN A 307 5.51 -26.73 -25.26
N THR A 308 4.21 -26.56 -25.54
CA THR A 308 3.42 -27.46 -26.40
C THR A 308 4.02 -27.61 -27.81
N MET A 309 4.80 -26.64 -28.28
CA MET A 309 5.51 -26.69 -29.56
C MET A 309 6.52 -27.85 -29.67
N ARG A 310 7.01 -28.39 -28.54
CA ARG A 310 7.87 -29.58 -28.55
C ARG A 310 7.17 -30.79 -29.18
N GLY A 311 5.83 -30.82 -29.16
CA GLY A 311 5.01 -31.84 -29.84
C GLY A 311 5.06 -31.77 -31.37
N ILE A 312 5.55 -30.66 -31.97
CA ILE A 312 5.74 -30.54 -33.42
C ILE A 312 6.73 -31.59 -33.91
N LEU A 313 7.78 -31.90 -33.13
CA LEU A 313 8.74 -32.96 -33.45
C LEU A 313 8.04 -34.31 -33.61
N ALA A 314 7.23 -34.72 -32.64
CA ALA A 314 6.50 -35.98 -32.67
C ALA A 314 5.48 -36.03 -33.82
N THR A 315 4.99 -34.86 -34.27
CA THR A 315 3.97 -34.76 -35.30
C THR A 315 4.51 -35.00 -36.71
N TYR A 316 5.75 -34.56 -36.99
CA TYR A 316 6.33 -34.63 -38.34
C TYR A 316 7.48 -35.63 -38.48
N ARG A 317 8.20 -35.95 -37.39
CA ARG A 317 9.31 -36.91 -37.40
C ARG A 317 8.82 -38.32 -37.70
N MET A 318 9.40 -38.98 -38.72
CA MET A 318 9.07 -40.35 -39.11
C MET A 318 7.57 -40.54 -39.43
N THR A 319 6.92 -39.50 -39.95
CA THR A 319 5.50 -39.55 -40.35
C THR A 319 5.32 -39.23 -41.83
N ASN A 320 4.40 -39.94 -42.50
CA ASN A 320 3.98 -39.63 -43.88
C ASN A 320 3.00 -38.45 -43.96
N ARG A 321 2.99 -37.54 -42.97
CA ARG A 321 2.08 -36.39 -42.99
C ARG A 321 2.48 -35.41 -44.10
N PRO A 322 1.48 -34.80 -44.79
CA PRO A 322 1.74 -33.75 -45.78
C PRO A 322 2.36 -32.51 -45.13
N ALA A 323 2.96 -31.65 -45.94
CA ALA A 323 3.53 -30.39 -45.46
C ALA A 323 2.46 -29.49 -44.82
N PRO A 324 2.80 -28.76 -43.75
CA PRO A 324 1.84 -27.90 -43.06
C PRO A 324 1.38 -26.73 -43.93
N THR A 325 0.06 -26.46 -43.88
CA THR A 325 -0.59 -25.32 -44.56
C THR A 325 -1.26 -24.35 -43.57
N GLN A 326 -1.35 -24.74 -42.30
CA GLN A 326 -1.97 -23.95 -41.23
C GLN A 326 -1.08 -23.93 -39.99
N TYR A 327 -1.28 -22.90 -39.16
CA TYR A 327 -0.60 -22.78 -37.86
C TYR A 327 -1.08 -23.83 -36.85
N SER A 328 -0.25 -24.11 -35.86
CA SER A 328 -0.50 -25.07 -34.78
C SER A 328 -1.63 -24.58 -33.87
N ARG A 329 -2.46 -25.50 -33.37
CA ARG A 329 -3.65 -25.19 -32.56
C ARG A 329 -3.36 -24.43 -31.25
N PHE A 330 -2.13 -24.54 -30.73
CA PHE A 330 -1.75 -23.86 -29.49
C PHE A 330 -1.44 -22.36 -29.69
N VAL A 331 -1.07 -21.94 -30.91
CA VAL A 331 -0.57 -20.57 -31.17
C VAL A 331 -1.55 -19.48 -30.74
N PRO A 332 -2.85 -19.54 -31.09
CA PRO A 332 -3.81 -18.51 -30.63
C PRO A 332 -4.00 -18.47 -29.10
N SER A 333 -3.63 -19.56 -28.41
CA SER A 333 -3.74 -19.64 -26.95
C SER A 333 -2.52 -19.08 -26.22
N VAL A 334 -1.41 -18.80 -26.91
CA VAL A 334 -0.15 -18.33 -26.29
C VAL A 334 -0.35 -17.03 -25.53
N LEU A 335 -1.01 -16.03 -26.15
CA LEU A 335 -1.26 -14.73 -25.53
C LEU A 335 -2.57 -14.68 -24.73
N LYS A 336 -3.22 -15.82 -24.50
CA LYS A 336 -4.47 -15.88 -23.73
C LYS A 336 -4.31 -15.38 -22.29
N PRO A 337 -3.26 -15.73 -21.53
CA PRO A 337 -3.06 -15.21 -20.17
C PRO A 337 -2.97 -13.68 -20.13
N LEU A 338 -2.26 -13.10 -21.11
CA LEU A 338 -2.14 -11.65 -21.27
C LEU A 338 -3.48 -11.01 -21.62
N ARG A 339 -4.22 -11.55 -22.59
CA ARG A 339 -5.56 -11.04 -22.95
C ARG A 339 -6.50 -11.07 -21.76
N GLN A 340 -6.54 -12.17 -21.01
CA GLN A 340 -7.38 -12.31 -19.82
C GLN A 340 -7.06 -11.24 -18.79
N PHE A 341 -5.78 -11.00 -18.49
CA PHE A 341 -5.34 -9.95 -17.57
C PHE A 341 -5.75 -8.55 -18.05
N LEU A 342 -5.60 -8.25 -19.35
CA LEU A 342 -5.92 -6.95 -19.92
C LEU A 342 -7.43 -6.67 -19.95
N THR A 343 -8.26 -7.71 -20.05
CA THR A 343 -9.73 -7.59 -20.09
C THR A 343 -10.40 -7.74 -18.73
N ASP A 344 -9.64 -8.10 -17.69
CA ASP A 344 -10.18 -8.35 -16.36
C ASP A 344 -10.67 -7.04 -15.71
N PRO A 345 -11.98 -6.88 -15.42
CA PRO A 345 -12.53 -5.68 -14.79
C PRO A 345 -12.03 -5.49 -13.36
N ASP A 346 -11.60 -6.57 -12.69
CA ASP A 346 -11.09 -6.51 -11.33
C ASP A 346 -9.63 -6.00 -11.28
N VAL A 347 -8.96 -5.83 -12.42
CA VAL A 347 -7.58 -5.30 -12.49
C VAL A 347 -7.60 -3.77 -12.68
N ALA A 348 -7.50 -3.06 -11.55
CA ALA A 348 -7.43 -1.60 -11.50
C ALA A 348 -5.99 -1.09 -11.67
N ILE A 349 -5.48 -1.14 -12.91
CA ILE A 349 -4.20 -0.55 -13.29
C ILE A 349 -4.46 0.58 -14.31
N THR A 350 -3.71 1.68 -14.18
CA THR A 350 -3.73 2.81 -15.13
C THR A 350 -3.41 2.37 -16.56
N GLU A 351 -3.95 3.07 -17.56
CA GLU A 351 -3.74 2.72 -18.97
C GLU A 351 -2.27 2.79 -19.39
N SER A 352 -1.53 3.76 -18.84
CA SER A 352 -0.08 3.90 -19.05
C SER A 352 0.67 2.64 -18.60
N GLU A 353 0.38 2.15 -17.40
CA GLU A 353 1.06 0.98 -16.85
C GLU A 353 0.60 -0.31 -17.54
N ARG A 354 -0.69 -0.40 -17.92
CA ARG A 354 -1.21 -1.49 -18.74
C ARG A 354 -0.44 -1.63 -20.06
N ASN A 355 -0.15 -0.51 -20.72
CA ASN A 355 0.65 -0.48 -21.94
C ASN A 355 2.11 -0.89 -21.71
N LYS A 356 2.72 -0.54 -20.58
CA LYS A 356 4.06 -1.01 -20.22
C LYS A 356 4.11 -2.52 -19.99
N ILE A 357 3.17 -3.05 -19.20
CA ILE A 357 3.03 -4.49 -18.93
C ILE A 357 2.81 -5.24 -20.24
N LEU A 358 1.91 -4.75 -21.10
CA LEU A 358 1.66 -5.32 -22.43
C LEU A 358 2.96 -5.46 -23.24
N LYS A 359 3.73 -4.38 -23.37
CA LYS A 359 5.02 -4.39 -24.10
C LYS A 359 6.02 -5.37 -23.47
N GLN A 360 6.18 -5.33 -22.15
CA GLN A 360 7.15 -6.15 -21.43
C GLN A 360 6.81 -7.64 -21.52
N VAL A 361 5.54 -8.02 -21.35
CA VAL A 361 5.10 -9.42 -21.46
C VAL A 361 5.33 -9.95 -22.87
N VAL A 362 4.99 -9.16 -23.89
CA VAL A 362 5.18 -9.56 -25.29
C VAL A 362 6.66 -9.76 -25.59
N GLU A 363 7.53 -8.83 -25.21
CA GLU A 363 8.97 -8.94 -25.41
C GLU A 363 9.57 -10.19 -24.73
N LEU A 364 9.18 -10.46 -23.47
CA LEU A 364 9.60 -11.67 -22.75
C LEU A 364 9.09 -12.95 -23.42
N THR A 365 7.84 -12.95 -23.90
CA THR A 365 7.23 -14.10 -24.57
C THR A 365 7.89 -14.37 -25.92
N VAL A 366 8.19 -13.33 -26.70
CA VAL A 366 8.89 -13.42 -27.98
C VAL A 366 10.30 -13.97 -27.78
N THR A 367 11.02 -13.49 -26.76
CA THR A 367 12.36 -13.96 -26.40
C THR A 367 12.33 -15.45 -26.01
N GLY A 368 11.40 -15.85 -25.14
CA GLY A 368 11.21 -17.26 -24.78
C GLY A 368 10.83 -18.14 -25.97
N TYR A 369 10.03 -17.62 -26.91
CA TYR A 369 9.72 -18.34 -28.14
C TYR A 369 10.97 -18.50 -29.02
N TYR A 370 11.79 -17.46 -29.17
CA TYR A 370 13.05 -17.54 -29.92
C TYR A 370 13.99 -18.61 -29.37
N GLU A 371 14.17 -18.67 -28.05
CA GLU A 371 14.98 -19.70 -27.40
C GLU A 371 14.44 -21.11 -27.66
N LEU A 372 13.13 -21.33 -27.43
CA LEU A 372 12.49 -22.63 -27.67
C LEU A 372 12.53 -23.05 -29.14
N ALA A 373 12.34 -22.12 -30.08
CA ALA A 373 12.40 -22.39 -31.51
C ALA A 373 13.82 -22.73 -31.96
N THR A 374 14.81 -21.99 -31.47
CA THR A 374 16.23 -22.22 -31.76
C THR A 374 16.66 -23.59 -31.24
N ASP A 375 16.31 -23.94 -30.00
CA ASP A 375 16.58 -25.25 -29.42
C ASP A 375 15.92 -26.38 -30.22
N LEU A 376 14.66 -26.18 -30.66
CA LEU A 376 13.96 -27.16 -31.49
C LEU A 376 14.70 -27.39 -32.82
N LEU A 377 15.06 -26.32 -33.51
CA LEU A 377 15.75 -26.38 -34.81
C LEU A 377 17.16 -26.98 -34.67
N LEU A 378 17.90 -26.64 -33.62
CA LEU A 378 19.21 -27.23 -33.33
C LEU A 378 19.10 -28.73 -33.07
N ASN A 379 18.11 -29.18 -32.29
CA ASN A 379 17.87 -30.60 -32.04
C ASN A 379 17.55 -31.37 -33.33
N VAL A 380 16.75 -30.78 -34.22
CA VAL A 380 16.46 -31.36 -35.54
C VAL A 380 17.72 -31.46 -36.40
N ARG A 381 18.53 -30.39 -36.45
CA ARG A 381 19.80 -30.35 -37.20
C ARG A 381 20.80 -31.39 -36.71
N GLN A 382 21.05 -31.47 -35.41
CA GLN A 382 21.97 -32.46 -34.83
C GLN A 382 21.49 -33.91 -35.08
N THR A 383 20.19 -34.15 -35.02
CA THR A 383 19.62 -35.46 -35.33
C THR A 383 19.79 -35.80 -36.82
N ALA A 384 19.59 -34.83 -37.71
CA ALA A 384 19.81 -35.02 -39.14
C ALA A 384 21.30 -35.30 -39.46
N ASP A 385 22.23 -34.57 -38.83
CA ASP A 385 23.67 -34.74 -39.01
C ASP A 385 24.19 -36.10 -38.51
N THR A 386 23.69 -36.57 -37.37
CA THR A 386 24.03 -37.90 -36.84
C THR A 386 23.53 -39.02 -37.76
N LEU A 387 22.29 -38.93 -38.24
CA LEU A 387 21.73 -39.90 -39.19
C LEU A 387 22.44 -39.86 -40.55
N ARG A 388 22.85 -38.68 -41.00
CA ARG A 388 23.66 -38.49 -42.21
C ARG A 388 25.04 -39.15 -42.07
N ARG A 389 25.70 -39.00 -40.91
CA ARG A 389 26.97 -39.70 -40.61
C ARG A 389 26.82 -41.23 -40.59
N LEU A 390 25.64 -41.73 -40.25
CA LEU A 390 25.32 -43.16 -40.24
C LEU A 390 24.81 -43.69 -41.60
N ASN A 391 24.69 -42.86 -42.64
CA ASN A 391 24.13 -43.21 -43.96
C ASN A 391 22.69 -43.79 -43.91
N ILE A 392 21.90 -43.42 -42.90
CA ILE A 392 20.50 -43.85 -42.77
C ILE A 392 19.58 -42.72 -43.21
N GLY A 393 18.91 -42.87 -44.37
CA GLY A 393 17.71 -42.10 -44.72
C GLY A 393 17.87 -40.58 -44.97
N ALA A 394 18.98 -40.12 -45.55
CA ALA A 394 19.29 -38.69 -45.71
C ALA A 394 18.23 -37.84 -46.45
N ALA A 395 17.55 -38.37 -47.47
CA ALA A 395 16.56 -37.62 -48.25
C ALA A 395 15.23 -37.40 -47.51
N GLY A 396 14.81 -38.35 -46.66
CA GLY A 396 13.60 -38.21 -45.84
C GLY A 396 13.78 -37.17 -44.72
N ASN A 397 14.97 -37.11 -44.13
CA ASN A 397 15.27 -36.22 -43.01
C ASN A 397 15.30 -34.73 -43.41
N ASN A 398 15.75 -34.40 -44.62
CA ASN A 398 15.71 -33.02 -45.12
C ASN A 398 14.26 -32.55 -45.30
N ALA A 399 13.40 -33.40 -45.88
CA ALA A 399 11.98 -33.08 -46.01
C ALA A 399 11.26 -32.96 -44.66
N GLU A 400 11.67 -33.71 -43.63
CA GLU A 400 11.18 -33.55 -42.26
C GLU A 400 11.62 -32.21 -41.64
N MET A 401 12.88 -31.82 -41.84
CA MET A 401 13.39 -30.52 -41.39
C MET A 401 12.67 -29.36 -42.07
N ASP A 402 12.39 -29.46 -43.37
CA ASP A 402 11.65 -28.44 -44.13
C ASP A 402 10.20 -28.33 -43.62
N LYS A 403 9.54 -29.44 -43.30
CA LYS A 403 8.19 -29.45 -42.72
C LYS A 403 8.14 -28.81 -41.34
N ILE A 404 9.13 -29.09 -40.47
CA ILE A 404 9.22 -28.51 -39.12
C ILE A 404 9.49 -27.01 -39.21
N SER A 405 10.44 -26.59 -40.06
CA SER A 405 10.74 -25.17 -40.29
C SER A 405 9.53 -24.43 -40.87
N MET A 406 8.81 -25.05 -41.82
CA MET A 406 7.57 -24.47 -42.35
C MET A 406 6.46 -24.36 -41.29
N GLN A 407 6.30 -25.34 -40.40
CA GLN A 407 5.33 -25.25 -39.30
C GLN A 407 5.66 -24.07 -38.38
N LEU A 408 6.93 -23.95 -37.96
CA LEU A 408 7.37 -22.83 -37.12
C LEU A 408 7.18 -21.48 -37.81
N TYR A 409 7.43 -21.40 -39.11
CA TYR A 409 7.19 -20.19 -39.90
C TYR A 409 5.71 -19.77 -39.87
N LEU A 410 4.78 -20.71 -40.09
CA LEU A 410 3.34 -20.44 -40.02
C LEU A 410 2.89 -20.05 -38.60
N ASP A 411 3.48 -20.67 -37.58
CA ASP A 411 3.18 -20.41 -36.17
C ASP A 411 3.64 -19.00 -35.76
N VAL A 412 4.88 -18.63 -36.07
CA VAL A 412 5.43 -17.29 -35.79
C VAL A 412 4.66 -16.23 -36.56
N ARG A 413 4.28 -16.47 -37.81
CA ARG A 413 3.45 -15.53 -38.59
C ARG A 413 2.11 -15.26 -37.92
N LYS A 414 1.43 -16.31 -37.43
CA LYS A 414 0.16 -16.12 -36.71
C LYS A 414 0.38 -15.43 -35.36
N PHE A 415 1.45 -15.77 -34.66
CA PHE A 415 1.82 -15.10 -33.41
C PHE A 415 2.08 -13.60 -33.60
N GLY A 416 2.77 -13.19 -34.67
CA GLY A 416 2.94 -11.77 -35.02
C GLY A 416 1.61 -11.05 -35.29
N SER A 417 0.69 -11.71 -36.01
CA SER A 417 -0.68 -11.18 -36.17
C SER A 417 -1.39 -11.02 -34.82
N ASP A 418 -1.25 -11.97 -33.91
CA ASP A 418 -1.88 -11.91 -32.58
C ASP A 418 -1.30 -10.77 -31.71
N ILE A 419 -0.02 -10.40 -31.91
CA ILE A 419 0.63 -9.24 -31.30
C ILE A 419 0.05 -7.93 -31.88
N ASN A 420 -0.09 -7.86 -33.21
CA ASN A 420 -0.69 -6.70 -33.89
C ASN A 420 -2.14 -6.47 -33.46
N ASP A 421 -2.91 -7.54 -33.24
CA ASP A 421 -4.28 -7.46 -32.71
C ASP A 421 -4.34 -6.90 -31.27
N LEU A 422 -3.22 -6.88 -30.54
CA LEU A 422 -3.11 -6.23 -29.22
C LEU A 422 -2.69 -4.76 -29.30
N GLY A 423 -2.52 -4.21 -30.50
CA GLY A 423 -2.14 -2.82 -30.72
C GLY A 423 -0.64 -2.54 -30.62
N LEU A 424 0.20 -3.58 -30.64
CA LEU A 424 1.66 -3.44 -30.76
C LEU A 424 2.10 -3.76 -32.18
N ASP A 425 3.03 -2.98 -32.73
CA ASP A 425 3.62 -3.26 -34.03
C ASP A 425 4.71 -4.34 -33.87
N SER A 426 4.42 -5.57 -34.32
CA SER A 426 5.36 -6.69 -34.28
C SER A 426 6.64 -6.40 -35.06
N ASP A 427 6.55 -5.61 -36.13
CA ASP A 427 7.68 -5.36 -37.01
C ASP A 427 8.67 -4.35 -36.43
N GLN A 428 8.27 -3.60 -35.40
CA GLN A 428 9.15 -2.69 -34.66
C GLN A 428 9.91 -3.37 -33.50
N SER A 429 9.51 -4.57 -33.08
CA SER A 429 10.22 -5.32 -32.03
C SER A 429 11.45 -6.01 -32.62
N GLU A 430 12.63 -5.63 -32.15
CA GLU A 430 13.89 -6.31 -32.53
C GLU A 430 13.88 -7.80 -32.16
N ALA A 431 13.27 -8.16 -31.02
CA ALA A 431 13.14 -9.56 -30.62
C ALA A 431 12.26 -10.35 -31.58
N TYR A 432 11.16 -9.77 -32.06
CA TYR A 432 10.29 -10.43 -33.03
C TYR A 432 10.99 -10.59 -34.38
N GLN A 433 11.74 -9.58 -34.84
CA GLN A 433 12.55 -9.69 -36.05
C GLN A 433 13.59 -10.81 -35.96
N LYS A 434 14.24 -10.98 -34.80
CA LYS A 434 15.18 -12.10 -34.56
C LYS A 434 14.47 -13.46 -34.66
N LEU A 435 13.31 -13.60 -34.03
CA LEU A 435 12.48 -14.80 -34.12
C LEU A 435 12.06 -15.09 -35.57
N TRP A 436 11.58 -14.06 -36.28
CA TRP A 436 11.15 -14.15 -37.67
C TRP A 436 12.27 -14.61 -38.60
N ASN A 437 13.46 -14.02 -38.47
CA ASN A 437 14.63 -14.37 -39.28
C ASN A 437 15.14 -15.78 -38.98
N CYS A 438 14.96 -16.29 -37.76
CA CYS A 438 15.33 -17.65 -37.38
C CYS A 438 14.48 -18.72 -38.09
N VAL A 439 13.20 -18.45 -38.30
CA VAL A 439 12.24 -19.42 -38.87
C VAL A 439 11.96 -19.20 -40.35
N LYS A 440 12.43 -18.11 -40.94
CA LYS A 440 12.22 -17.79 -42.36
C LYS A 440 12.93 -18.84 -43.24
N PRO A 441 12.24 -19.48 -44.20
CA PRO A 441 12.88 -20.39 -45.13
C PRO A 441 13.98 -19.65 -45.90
N GLU A 442 15.19 -20.22 -45.95
CA GLU A 442 16.20 -19.76 -46.91
C GLU A 442 15.60 -19.91 -48.31
N ALA A 443 15.61 -18.84 -49.09
CA ALA A 443 15.17 -18.90 -50.47
C ALA A 443 16.08 -19.91 -51.19
N VAL A 444 15.55 -21.09 -51.50
CA VAL A 444 16.18 -22.05 -52.40
C VAL A 444 16.49 -21.27 -53.68
N GLY A 445 17.78 -21.02 -53.90
CA GLY A 445 18.27 -20.45 -55.15
C GLY A 445 17.79 -21.36 -56.28
N VAL A 446 16.77 -20.90 -57.00
CA VAL A 446 16.35 -21.49 -58.26
C VAL A 446 17.53 -21.33 -59.20
N GLY A 447 18.31 -22.41 -59.35
CA GLY A 447 19.22 -22.57 -60.46
C GLY A 447 18.40 -22.53 -61.74
N VAL A 448 18.31 -21.36 -62.36
CA VAL A 448 17.90 -21.25 -63.76
C VAL A 448 19.14 -21.58 -64.56
N GLY A 449 19.26 -22.86 -64.94
CA GLY A 449 20.06 -23.24 -66.08
C GLY A 449 19.41 -22.65 -67.34
N GLU A 450 20.00 -21.60 -67.88
CA GLU A 450 19.82 -21.24 -69.29
C GLU A 450 20.92 -21.94 -70.10
N GLN A 451 20.61 -23.14 -70.58
CA GLN A 451 21.14 -23.63 -71.85
C GLN A 451 20.14 -23.22 -72.93
N GLY A 452 20.60 -22.47 -73.95
CA GLY A 452 19.85 -22.31 -75.19
C GLY A 452 20.23 -21.12 -76.07
N ALA A 453 21.00 -21.42 -77.13
CA ALA A 453 21.04 -20.75 -78.44
C ALA A 453 21.75 -19.39 -78.57
N ASN A 454 23.01 -19.43 -79.02
CA ASN A 454 23.33 -19.20 -80.44
C ASN A 454 24.66 -19.83 -80.83
#